data_AF-A0A942T5E8-F1
#
_entry.id   AF-A0A942T5E8-F1
#
_cell.length_a   1.000
_cell.length_b   1.000
_cell.length_c   1.000
_cell.angle_alpha   90.00
_cell.angle_beta   90.00
_cell.angle_gamma   90.00
#
_symmetry.space_group_name_H-M   'P 1'
#
loop_
_entity.id
_entity.type
_entity.pdbx_description
1 polymer ?
#
loop_
_entity_poly.entity_id
_entity_poly.type
_entity_poly.pdbx_seq_one_letter_code
_entity_poly.pdbx_strand_id
1 'polypeptide(L)'
;MEETMVKSYLQKSLEEWKQDILVVLEEIEKEYEEVSQELKVYTYKYGITKQVIQSTVNEELIDKIREMYHKPFEESYNQLKEYIRDLEEKKRVFQMFTQKIDEVNRKESTKVTTY
;
A
#
# COMPACT_ATOMS: atom_id res chain seq x y z
N MET A 1 6.75 38.01 22.51
CA MET A 1 7.84 37.72 21.54
C MET A 1 8.28 36.27 21.62
N GLU A 2 8.46 35.72 22.82
CA GLU A 2 8.85 34.31 23.02
C GLU A 2 7.76 33.31 22.60
N GLU A 3 6.50 33.53 22.99
CA GLU A 3 5.37 32.66 22.58
C GLU A 3 5.15 32.61 21.07
N THR A 4 5.39 33.71 20.35
CA THR A 4 5.27 33.76 18.89
C THR A 4 6.39 33.00 18.18
N MET A 5 7.62 32.99 18.73
CA MET A 5 8.74 32.20 18.19
C MET A 5 8.58 30.70 18.43
N VAL A 6 8.18 30.28 19.64
CA VAL A 6 7.99 28.85 19.99
C VAL A 6 6.89 28.22 19.12
N LYS A 7 5.83 28.98 18.84
CA LYS A 7 4.70 28.53 18.01
C LYS A 7 5.05 28.43 16.53
N SER A 8 5.85 29.36 16.02
CA SER A 8 6.43 29.27 14.68
C SER A 8 7.30 28.03 14.54
N TYR A 9 8.07 27.69 15.57
CA TYR A 9 8.89 26.49 15.59
C TYR A 9 8.03 25.21 15.59
N LEU A 10 7.06 25.10 16.51
CA LEU A 10 6.18 23.92 16.60
C LEU A 10 5.43 23.64 15.29
N GLN A 11 4.83 24.67 14.69
CA GLN A 11 4.08 24.52 13.45
C GLN A 11 4.98 24.10 12.30
N LYS A 12 6.20 24.66 12.22
CA LYS A 12 7.19 24.26 11.22
C LYS A 12 7.62 22.81 11.40
N SER A 13 7.92 22.36 12.63
CA SER A 13 8.30 20.98 12.89
C SER A 13 7.18 19.97 12.59
N LEU A 14 5.93 20.33 12.86
CA LEU A 14 4.77 19.50 12.50
C LEU A 14 4.60 19.39 10.98
N GLU A 15 4.83 20.48 10.26
CA GLU A 15 4.78 20.47 8.79
C GLU A 15 5.92 19.65 8.20
N GLU A 16 7.16 19.81 8.68
CA GLU A 16 8.31 18.99 8.26
C GLU A 16 8.03 17.50 8.46
N TRP A 17 7.53 17.11 9.63
CA TRP A 17 7.16 15.73 9.90
C TRP A 17 6.03 15.23 8.98
N LYS A 18 5.06 16.08 8.66
CA LYS A 18 4.01 15.75 7.69
C LYS A 18 4.59 15.50 6.30
N GLN A 19 5.55 16.31 5.86
CA GLN A 19 6.22 16.12 4.57
C GLN A 19 6.99 14.79 4.52
N ASP A 20 7.68 14.42 5.60
CA ASP A 20 8.36 13.12 5.69
C ASP A 20 7.37 11.95 5.54
N ILE A 21 6.19 12.05 6.16
CA ILE A 21 5.13 11.04 6.03
C ILE A 21 4.57 11.00 4.59
N LEU A 22 4.43 12.15 3.93
CA LEU A 22 3.95 12.20 2.54
C LEU A 22 4.91 11.48 1.59
N VAL A 23 6.22 11.57 1.82
CA VAL A 23 7.23 10.79 1.06
C VAL A 23 7.01 9.29 1.26
N VAL A 24 6.81 8.84 2.50
CA VAL A 24 6.53 7.43 2.79
C VAL A 24 5.22 6.96 2.12
N LEU A 25 4.20 7.81 2.09
CA LEU A 25 2.94 7.50 1.41
C LEU A 25 3.11 7.34 -0.11
N GLU A 26 3.94 8.17 -0.73
CA GLU A 26 4.28 8.06 -2.16
C GLU A 26 5.01 6.74 -2.46
N GLU A 27 5.95 6.34 -1.60
CA GLU A 27 6.64 5.05 -1.72
C GLU A 27 5.66 3.87 -1.62
N ILE A 28 4.75 3.90 -0.64
CA ILE A 28 3.70 2.86 -0.49
C ILE A 28 2.80 2.80 -1.73
N GLU A 29 2.44 3.95 -2.29
CA GLU A 29 1.58 4.02 -3.48
C GLU A 29 2.26 3.45 -4.72
N LYS A 30 3.55 3.76 -4.91
CA LYS A 30 4.35 3.18 -5.98
C LYS A 30 4.48 1.66 -5.84
N GLU A 31 4.81 1.17 -4.64
CA GLU A 31 4.91 -0.25 -4.38
C GLU A 31 3.57 -0.97 -4.60
N TYR A 32 2.47 -0.37 -4.15
CA TYR A 32 1.13 -0.88 -4.38
C TYR A 32 0.82 -1.03 -5.88
N GLU A 33 1.20 -0.04 -6.69
CA GLU A 33 0.99 -0.10 -8.15
C GLU A 33 1.81 -1.24 -8.77
N GLU A 34 3.09 -1.36 -8.42
CA GLU A 34 3.98 -2.41 -8.90
C GLU A 34 3.42 -3.81 -8.58
N VAL A 35 3.07 -4.06 -7.32
CA VAL A 35 2.49 -5.33 -6.86
C VAL A 35 1.13 -5.60 -7.51
N SER A 36 0.32 -4.56 -7.74
CA SER A 36 -0.97 -4.69 -8.42
C SER A 36 -0.82 -5.11 -9.88
N GLN A 37 0.20 -4.62 -10.58
CA GLN A 37 0.50 -5.08 -11.94
C GLN A 37 1.00 -6.52 -11.94
N GLU A 38 1.85 -6.88 -10.98
CA GLU A 38 2.32 -8.27 -10.84
C GLU A 38 1.16 -9.23 -10.53
N LEU A 39 0.23 -8.85 -9.65
CA LEU A 39 -0.97 -9.63 -9.35
C LEU A 39 -1.81 -9.88 -10.62
N LYS A 40 -1.96 -8.88 -11.50
CA LYS A 40 -2.64 -9.07 -12.80
C LYS A 40 -1.91 -10.11 -13.65
N VAL A 41 -0.58 -10.06 -13.72
CA VAL A 41 0.22 -11.06 -14.45
C VAL A 41 -0.04 -12.46 -13.92
N TYR A 42 0.00 -12.67 -12.60
CA TYR A 42 -0.28 -13.98 -12.00
C TYR A 42 -1.74 -14.42 -12.18
N THR A 43 -2.68 -13.48 -12.21
CA THR A 43 -4.08 -13.77 -12.56
C THR A 43 -4.19 -14.37 -13.96
N TYR A 44 -3.50 -13.78 -14.94
CA TYR A 44 -3.48 -14.31 -16.32
C TYR A 44 -2.74 -15.65 -16.39
N LYS A 45 -1.57 -15.78 -15.76
CA LYS A 45 -0.80 -17.04 -15.72
C LYS A 45 -1.63 -18.20 -15.13
N TYR A 46 -2.30 -17.97 -14.00
CA TYR A 46 -3.18 -18.94 -13.37
C TYR A 46 -4.39 -19.29 -14.27
N GLY A 47 -5.02 -18.29 -14.89
CA GLY A 47 -6.14 -18.49 -15.82
C GLY A 47 -5.76 -19.33 -17.05
N ILE A 48 -4.62 -19.02 -17.68
CA ILE A 48 -4.12 -19.76 -18.85
C ILE A 48 -3.81 -21.21 -18.46
N THR A 49 -3.08 -21.46 -17.37
CA THR A 49 -2.76 -22.82 -16.94
C THR A 49 -4.01 -23.64 -16.63
N LYS A 50 -5.03 -23.01 -16.02
CA LYS A 50 -6.33 -23.64 -15.80
C LYS A 50 -7.00 -24.08 -17.10
N GLN A 51 -7.00 -23.23 -18.13
CA GLN A 51 -7.56 -23.55 -19.44
C GLN A 51 -6.80 -24.68 -20.13
N VAL A 52 -5.47 -24.68 -20.07
CA VAL A 52 -4.63 -25.75 -20.64
C VAL A 52 -4.90 -27.09 -19.94
N ILE A 53 -5.02 -27.10 -18.61
CA ILE A 53 -5.39 -28.31 -17.87
C ILE A 53 -6.76 -28.84 -18.33
N GLN A 54 -7.74 -27.95 -18.49
CA GLN A 54 -9.10 -28.33 -18.90
C GLN A 54 -9.18 -28.87 -20.34
N SER A 55 -8.29 -28.45 -21.22
CA SER A 55 -8.23 -28.90 -22.62
C SER A 55 -7.30 -30.10 -22.86
N THR A 56 -6.60 -30.57 -21.82
CA THR A 56 -5.69 -31.71 -21.88
C THR A 56 -6.41 -32.98 -21.42
N VAL A 57 -6.17 -34.10 -22.11
CA VAL A 57 -6.75 -35.42 -21.78
C VAL A 57 -5.73 -36.34 -21.09
N ASN A 58 -4.44 -36.12 -21.34
CA ASN A 58 -3.37 -36.92 -20.74
C ASN A 58 -3.17 -36.52 -19.28
N GLU A 59 -3.53 -37.40 -18.35
CA GLU A 59 -3.45 -37.17 -16.90
C GLU A 59 -2.01 -36.91 -16.41
N GLU A 60 -1.00 -37.59 -16.95
CA GLU A 60 0.40 -37.38 -16.57
C GLU A 60 0.86 -35.95 -16.94
N LEU A 61 0.45 -35.46 -18.11
CA LEU A 61 0.75 -34.09 -18.52
C LEU A 61 -0.02 -33.06 -17.67
N ILE A 62 -1.27 -33.36 -17.32
CA ILE A 62 -2.07 -32.52 -16.42
C ILE A 62 -1.36 -32.36 -15.08
N ASP A 63 -0.90 -33.46 -14.49
CA ASP A 63 -0.23 -33.42 -13.18
C ASP A 63 1.09 -32.66 -13.25
N LYS A 64 1.89 -32.84 -14.31
CA LYS A 64 3.10 -32.03 -14.52
C LYS A 64 2.79 -30.54 -14.63
N ILE A 65 1.77 -30.16 -15.39
CA ILE A 65 1.37 -28.73 -15.53
C ILE A 65 0.88 -28.18 -14.20
N ARG A 66 0.16 -28.98 -13.40
CA ARG A 66 -0.31 -28.57 -12.07
C ARG A 66 0.84 -28.24 -11.13
N GLU A 67 1.81 -29.14 -11.02
CA GLU A 67 2.94 -28.97 -10.11
C GLU A 67 3.90 -27.88 -10.59
N MET A 68 4.20 -27.83 -11.89
CA MET A 68 5.20 -26.89 -12.41
C MET A 68 4.70 -25.46 -12.53
N TYR A 69 3.39 -25.28 -12.77
CA TYR A 69 2.86 -23.97 -13.13
C TYR A 69 1.62 -23.60 -12.33
N HIS A 70 0.58 -24.42 -12.33
CA HIS A 70 -0.72 -24.00 -11.80
C HIS A 70 -0.67 -23.68 -10.30
N LYS A 71 -0.13 -24.61 -9.49
CA LYS A 71 -0.01 -24.43 -8.03
C LYS A 71 0.93 -23.27 -7.67
N PRO A 72 2.17 -23.17 -8.20
CA PRO A 72 3.03 -22.03 -7.93
C PRO A 72 2.38 -20.68 -8.28
N PHE A 73 1.66 -20.60 -9.41
CA PHE A 73 0.98 -19.36 -9.79
C PHE A 73 -0.18 -19.00 -8.87
N GLU A 74 -0.91 -19.99 -8.36
CA GLU A 74 -1.95 -19.79 -7.35
C GLU A 74 -1.36 -19.28 -6.03
N GLU A 75 -0.26 -19.89 -5.58
CA GLU A 75 0.44 -19.50 -4.36
C GLU A 75 0.95 -18.06 -4.46
N SER A 76 1.65 -17.71 -5.55
CA SER A 76 2.10 -16.34 -5.78
C SER A 76 0.94 -15.34 -5.88
N TYR A 77 -0.16 -15.71 -6.56
CA TYR A 77 -1.35 -14.87 -6.61
C TYR A 77 -1.92 -14.58 -5.21
N ASN A 78 -2.02 -15.60 -4.35
CA ASN A 78 -2.52 -15.44 -3.00
C ASN A 78 -1.57 -14.62 -2.12
N GLN A 79 -0.25 -14.81 -2.25
CA GLN A 79 0.75 -14.02 -1.55
C GLN A 79 0.68 -12.54 -1.94
N LEU A 80 0.58 -12.23 -3.23
CA LEU A 80 0.47 -10.85 -3.73
C LEU A 80 -0.83 -10.18 -3.23
N LYS A 81 -1.93 -10.93 -3.13
CA LYS A 81 -3.19 -10.43 -2.56
C LYS A 81 -3.06 -10.04 -1.09
N GLU A 82 -2.43 -10.89 -0.27
CA GLU A 82 -2.20 -10.55 1.13
C GLU A 82 -1.25 -9.36 1.24
N TYR A 83 -0.21 -9.30 0.40
CA TYR A 83 0.71 -8.17 0.41
C TYR A 83 0.04 -6.83 0.05
N ILE A 84 -0.86 -6.83 -0.93
CA ILE A 84 -1.68 -5.66 -1.27
C ILE A 84 -2.49 -5.20 -0.05
N ARG A 85 -3.11 -6.12 0.69
CA ARG A 85 -3.88 -5.77 1.91
C ARG A 85 -3.00 -5.15 2.99
N ASP A 86 -1.77 -5.63 3.15
CA ASP A 86 -0.81 -5.05 4.08
C ASP A 86 -0.40 -3.62 3.66
N LEU A 87 -0.21 -3.38 2.36
CA LEU A 87 0.08 -2.05 1.82
C LEU A 87 -1.10 -1.09 2.02
N GLU A 88 -2.34 -1.55 1.82
CA GLU A 88 -3.55 -0.75 2.10
C GLU A 88 -3.64 -0.34 3.57
N GLU A 89 -3.37 -1.26 4.49
CA GLU A 89 -3.38 -0.95 5.93
C GLU A 89 -2.25 0.01 6.31
N LYS A 90 -1.04 -0.20 5.77
CA LYS A 90 0.07 0.77 5.95
C LYS A 90 -0.34 2.16 5.46
N LYS A 91 -0.88 2.26 4.23
CA LYS A 91 -1.35 3.53 3.66
C LYS A 91 -2.37 4.19 4.58
N ARG A 92 -3.35 3.44 5.09
CA ARG A 92 -4.38 3.92 6.02
C ARG A 92 -3.75 4.50 7.29
N VAL A 93 -2.78 3.81 7.89
CA VAL A 93 -2.11 4.26 9.12
C VAL A 93 -1.32 5.56 8.88
N PHE A 94 -0.56 5.65 7.79
CA PHE A 94 0.20 6.87 7.48
C PHE A 94 -0.71 8.07 7.14
N GLN A 95 -1.84 7.83 6.46
CA GLN A 95 -2.86 8.85 6.27
C GLN A 95 -3.49 9.33 7.58
N MET A 96 -3.66 8.45 8.57
CA MET A 96 -4.14 8.87 9.89
C MET A 96 -3.15 9.79 10.61
N PHE A 97 -1.83 9.60 10.42
CA PHE A 97 -0.84 10.52 10.97
C PHE A 97 -0.97 11.92 10.38
N THR A 98 -1.07 12.06 9.05
CA THR A 98 -1.21 13.38 8.41
C THR A 98 -2.49 14.10 8.85
N GLN A 99 -3.60 13.37 8.96
CA GLN A 99 -4.86 13.91 9.49
C GLN A 99 -4.72 14.44 10.92
N LYS A 100 -4.05 13.68 11.81
CA LYS A 100 -3.82 14.10 13.19
C LYS A 100 -2.91 15.33 13.28
N ILE A 101 -1.88 15.40 12.44
CA ILE A 101 -1.02 16.58 12.35
C ILE A 101 -1.85 17.81 11.95
N ASP A 102 -2.71 17.67 10.94
CA ASP A 102 -3.59 18.75 10.49
C ASP A 102 -4.61 19.19 11.55
N GLU A 103 -5.11 18.26 12.36
CA GLU A 103 -5.97 18.59 13.50
C GLU A 103 -5.22 19.37 14.59
N VAL A 104 -3.99 18.98 14.91
CA VAL A 104 -3.16 19.68 15.90
C VAL A 104 -2.82 21.09 15.40
N ASN A 105 -2.38 21.22 14.15
CA ASN A 105 -2.10 22.51 13.52
C ASN A 105 -3.32 23.43 13.52
N ARG A 106 -4.52 22.89 13.21
CA ARG A 106 -5.77 23.66 13.27
C ARG A 106 -6.09 24.13 14.70
N LYS A 107 -6.01 23.25 15.70
CA LYS A 107 -6.27 23.62 17.10
C LYS A 107 -5.33 24.70 17.61
N GLU A 108 -4.05 24.61 17.25
CA GLU A 108 -3.06 25.64 17.60
C GLU A 108 -3.31 26.97 16.87
N SER A 109 -3.88 26.94 15.66
CA SER A 109 -4.27 28.14 14.90
C SER A 109 -5.57 28.80 15.40
N THR A 110 -6.51 28.04 15.99
CA THR A 110 -7.77 28.61 16.53
C THR A 110 -7.56 29.29 17.87
N LYS A 111 -6.64 28.81 18.71
CA LYS A 111 -6.28 29.46 20.00
C LYS A 111 -5.70 30.87 19.82
N VAL A 112 -5.33 31.26 18.60
CA VAL A 112 -4.68 32.53 18.27
C VAL A 112 -5.67 33.65 18.02
N THR A 113 -6.85 33.33 17.50
CA THR A 113 -7.83 34.31 17.04
C THR A 113 -8.72 34.83 18.18
N THR A 114 -8.64 34.22 19.37
CA THR A 114 -9.50 34.56 20.53
C THR A 114 -8.86 35.53 21.52
N TYR A 115 -7.77 36.21 21.15
CA TYR A 115 -7.12 37.25 21.96
C TYR A 115 -7.07 38.59 21.23
#